data_AF-A0A931VB26-F1
#
_entry.id   AF-A0A931VB26-F1
#
_cell.length_a   1.000
_cell.length_b   1.000
_cell.length_c   1.000
_cell.angle_alpha   90.00
_cell.angle_beta   90.00
_cell.angle_gamma   90.00
#
_symmetry.space_group_name_H-M   'P 1'
#
loop_
_entity.id
_entity.type
_entity.pdbx_description
1 polymer ?
#
loop_
_entity_poly.entity_id
_entity_poly.type
_entity_poly.pdbx_seq_one_letter_code
_entity_poly.pdbx_strand_id
1 'polypeptide(L)'
;MKRIQLAGELDQARQKITLLREEIRIKDARLAKIPPHQRPFYPPTERLAILALRTARCWNLLQTASAFLVEPATISNWMKRLDEDGEQALVKLPVPVNRFPDFVALVVQQLKCLCPVMGKKRIAQILVRLGLQLSASSAGRFLKKPSQPQPPSTINHNFNPSVRTVSAYYPNHVWHVDLTVVPTQAGFW
;
A
#
# COMPACT_ATOMS: atom_id res chain seq x y z
N MET A 1 -34.63 -23.01 26.47
CA MET A 1 -34.76 -21.92 25.48
C MET A 1 -33.57 -21.78 24.53
N LYS A 2 -32.31 -21.76 25.00
CA LYS A 2 -31.10 -21.57 24.16
C LYS A 2 -30.96 -22.53 22.97
N ARG A 3 -31.37 -23.80 23.12
CA ARG A 3 -31.33 -24.81 22.04
C ARG A 3 -32.29 -24.52 20.88
N ILE A 4 -33.45 -23.92 21.16
CA ILE A 4 -34.46 -23.55 20.14
C ILE A 4 -33.98 -22.33 19.35
N GLN A 5 -33.38 -21.35 20.02
CA GLN A 5 -32.77 -20.18 19.38
C GLN A 5 -31.62 -20.61 18.45
N LEU A 6 -30.70 -21.43 18.93
CA LEU A 6 -29.59 -21.96 18.11
C LEU A 6 -30.08 -22.77 16.90
N ALA A 7 -31.16 -23.55 17.04
CA ALA A 7 -31.75 -24.27 15.92
C ALA A 7 -32.33 -23.31 14.87
N GLY A 8 -33.04 -22.27 15.31
CA GLY A 8 -33.56 -21.23 14.42
C GLY A 8 -32.45 -20.47 13.68
N GLU A 9 -31.38 -20.09 14.38
CA GLU A 9 -30.21 -19.43 13.78
C GLU A 9 -29.52 -20.34 12.74
N LEU A 10 -29.42 -21.64 13.03
CA LEU A 10 -28.81 -22.62 12.14
C LEU A 10 -29.62 -22.77 10.86
N ASP A 11 -30.94 -22.85 10.95
CA ASP A 11 -31.81 -22.94 9.77
C ASP A 11 -31.77 -21.66 8.93
N GLN A 12 -31.74 -20.49 9.56
CA GLN A 12 -31.52 -19.22 8.86
C GLN A 12 -30.18 -19.19 8.13
N ALA A 13 -29.10 -19.64 8.79
CA ALA A 13 -27.78 -19.70 8.18
C ALA A 13 -27.74 -20.67 6.98
N ARG A 14 -28.38 -21.84 7.10
CA ARG A 14 -28.51 -22.81 6.00
C ARG A 14 -29.27 -22.21 4.81
N GLN A 15 -30.39 -21.53 5.06
CA GLN A 15 -31.16 -20.88 4.01
C GLN A 15 -30.33 -19.82 3.29
N LYS A 16 -29.58 -19.00 4.04
CA LYS A 16 -28.67 -18.00 3.47
C LYS A 16 -27.56 -18.65 2.63
N ILE A 17 -26.97 -19.76 3.08
CA ILE A 17 -25.97 -20.50 2.30
C ILE A 17 -26.56 -21.00 0.99
N THR A 18 -27.79 -21.53 0.99
CA THR A 18 -28.48 -21.98 -0.23
C THR A 18 -28.67 -20.84 -1.21
N LEU A 19 -29.18 -19.68 -0.75
CA LEU A 19 -29.36 -18.51 -1.60
C LEU A 19 -28.03 -18.01 -2.20
N LEU A 20 -26.98 -17.94 -1.38
CA LEU A 20 -25.64 -17.53 -1.85
C LEU A 20 -25.05 -18.51 -2.87
N ARG A 21 -25.27 -19.82 -2.70
CA ARG A 21 -24.84 -20.82 -3.68
C ARG A 21 -25.53 -20.64 -5.02
N GLU A 22 -26.83 -20.35 -5.01
CA GLU A 22 -27.56 -20.05 -6.26
C GLU A 22 -27.05 -18.76 -6.92
N GLU A 23 -26.78 -17.71 -6.13
CA GLU A 23 -26.19 -16.48 -6.66
C GLU A 23 -24.83 -16.74 -7.32
N ILE A 24 -23.94 -17.49 -6.66
CA ILE A 24 -22.63 -17.89 -7.19
C ILE A 24 -22.81 -18.72 -8.47
N ARG A 25 -23.70 -19.72 -8.46
CA ARG A 25 -23.97 -20.57 -9.63
C ARG A 25 -24.38 -19.75 -10.85
N ILE A 26 -25.24 -18.75 -10.67
CA ILE A 26 -25.71 -17.87 -11.75
C ILE A 26 -24.56 -17.01 -12.29
N LYS A 27 -23.75 -16.42 -11.40
CA LYS A 27 -22.59 -15.60 -11.78
C LYS A 27 -21.52 -16.43 -12.50
N ASP A 28 -21.22 -17.62 -12.01
CA ASP A 28 -20.27 -18.54 -12.60
C ASP A 28 -20.74 -19.02 -13.97
N ALA A 29 -22.02 -19.38 -14.11
CA ALA A 29 -22.59 -19.76 -15.40
C ALA A 29 -22.51 -18.62 -16.43
N ARG A 30 -22.69 -17.37 -15.99
CA ARG A 30 -22.49 -16.20 -16.85
C ARG A 30 -21.02 -16.04 -17.25
N LEU A 31 -20.08 -16.17 -16.30
CA LEU A 31 -18.66 -16.01 -16.56
C LEU A 31 -18.09 -17.15 -17.43
N ALA A 32 -18.60 -18.37 -17.28
CA ALA A 32 -18.20 -19.54 -18.05
C ALA A 32 -18.48 -19.38 -19.56
N LYS A 33 -19.51 -18.61 -19.94
CA LYS A 33 -19.82 -18.29 -21.35
C LYS A 33 -18.78 -17.40 -22.02
N ILE A 34 -18.02 -16.65 -21.23
CA ILE A 34 -16.94 -15.79 -21.74
C ILE A 34 -15.72 -16.68 -22.00
N PRO A 35 -15.09 -16.61 -23.20
CA PRO A 35 -13.91 -17.41 -23.48
C PRO A 35 -12.77 -17.03 -22.51
N PRO A 36 -11.94 -17.99 -22.05
CA PRO A 36 -10.98 -17.77 -20.97
C PRO A 36 -10.08 -16.53 -21.13
N HIS A 37 -9.62 -16.25 -22.37
CA HIS A 37 -8.72 -15.13 -22.67
C HIS A 37 -9.40 -13.75 -22.64
N GLN A 38 -10.74 -13.69 -22.59
CA GLN A 38 -11.52 -12.44 -22.51
C GLN A 38 -12.13 -12.24 -21.11
N ARG A 39 -11.92 -13.19 -20.19
CA ARG A 39 -12.44 -13.05 -18.83
C ARG A 39 -11.68 -11.92 -18.10
N PRO A 40 -12.37 -11.13 -17.26
CA PRO A 40 -11.71 -10.15 -16.42
C PRO A 40 -10.59 -10.77 -15.58
N PHE A 41 -9.43 -10.12 -15.54
CA PHE A 41 -8.30 -10.58 -14.76
C PHE A 41 -8.52 -10.30 -13.28
N TYR A 42 -8.22 -11.29 -12.43
CA TYR A 42 -8.14 -11.07 -10.99
C TYR A 42 -6.97 -10.10 -10.67
N PRO A 43 -7.20 -8.99 -9.95
CA PRO A 43 -6.14 -8.13 -9.46
C PRO A 43 -5.28 -8.84 -8.40
N PRO A 44 -4.05 -8.36 -8.15
CA PRO A 44 -3.13 -8.88 -7.13
C PRO A 44 -3.76 -9.26 -5.78
N THR A 45 -4.58 -8.37 -5.22
CA THR A 45 -5.23 -8.55 -3.91
C THR A 45 -6.24 -9.69 -3.93
N GLU A 46 -7.01 -9.83 -5.00
CA GLU A 46 -7.94 -10.94 -5.18
C GLU A 46 -7.22 -12.27 -5.37
N ARG A 47 -6.09 -12.30 -6.09
CA ARG A 47 -5.25 -13.51 -6.21
C ARG A 47 -4.78 -14.00 -4.83
N LEU A 48 -4.32 -13.09 -3.97
CA LEU A 48 -3.95 -13.42 -2.60
C LEU A 48 -5.15 -13.94 -1.80
N ALA A 49 -6.32 -13.29 -1.92
CA ALA A 49 -7.55 -13.74 -1.26
C ALA A 49 -7.98 -15.14 -1.71
N ILE A 50 -7.84 -15.45 -3.01
CA ILE A 50 -8.09 -16.80 -3.57
C ILE A 50 -7.16 -17.83 -2.94
N LEU A 51 -5.87 -17.52 -2.81
CA LEU A 51 -4.91 -18.44 -2.17
C LEU A 51 -5.20 -18.62 -0.67
N ALA A 52 -5.62 -17.57 0.04
CA ALA A 52 -6.05 -17.67 1.43
C ALA A 52 -7.34 -18.51 1.57
N LEU A 53 -8.27 -18.38 0.63
CA LEU A 53 -9.49 -19.19 0.62
C LEU A 53 -9.19 -20.66 0.32
N ARG A 54 -8.25 -20.93 -0.60
CA ARG A 54 -7.74 -22.28 -0.87
C ARG A 54 -7.22 -22.95 0.40
N THR A 55 -6.38 -22.26 1.18
CA THR A 55 -5.82 -22.82 2.43
C THR A 55 -6.91 -23.05 3.46
N ALA A 56 -7.81 -22.08 3.67
CA ALA A 56 -8.93 -22.21 4.61
C ALA A 56 -9.90 -23.36 4.25
N ARG A 57 -10.03 -23.68 2.95
CA ARG A 57 -10.88 -24.76 2.43
C ARG A 57 -10.16 -26.09 2.25
N CYS A 58 -8.84 -26.14 2.48
CA CYS A 58 -7.99 -27.31 2.17
C CYS A 58 -8.14 -27.80 0.72
N TRP A 59 -8.37 -26.89 -0.23
CA TRP A 59 -8.56 -27.25 -1.64
C TRP A 59 -7.25 -27.59 -2.33
N ASN A 60 -7.28 -28.54 -3.27
CA ASN A 60 -6.15 -28.77 -4.18
C ASN A 60 -6.14 -27.73 -5.34
N LEU A 61 -5.10 -27.78 -6.18
CA LEU A 61 -4.93 -26.83 -7.29
C LEU A 61 -6.10 -26.89 -8.29
N LEU A 62 -6.55 -28.09 -8.64
CA LEU A 62 -7.64 -28.30 -9.60
C LEU A 62 -8.98 -27.78 -9.06
N GLN A 63 -9.28 -28.05 -7.79
CA GLN A 63 -10.49 -27.57 -7.12
C GLN A 63 -10.52 -26.04 -7.07
N THR A 64 -9.38 -25.42 -6.73
CA THR A 64 -9.26 -23.95 -6.70
C THR A 64 -9.41 -23.36 -8.09
N ALA A 65 -8.76 -23.95 -9.09
CA ALA A 65 -8.81 -23.51 -10.47
C ALA A 65 -10.23 -23.59 -11.04
N SER A 66 -10.93 -24.71 -10.80
CA SER A 66 -12.32 -24.91 -11.19
C SER A 66 -13.26 -23.91 -10.51
N ALA A 67 -13.10 -23.70 -9.19
CA ALA A 67 -13.94 -22.79 -8.41
C ALA A 67 -13.83 -21.32 -8.85
N PHE A 68 -12.67 -20.91 -9.39
CA PHE A 68 -12.43 -19.53 -9.84
C PHE A 68 -12.36 -19.39 -11.37
N LEU A 69 -12.68 -20.45 -12.12
CA LEU A 69 -12.69 -20.50 -13.58
C LEU A 69 -11.35 -20.07 -14.23
N VAL A 70 -10.24 -20.49 -13.61
CA VAL A 70 -8.86 -20.26 -14.08
C VAL A 70 -8.16 -21.58 -14.38
N GLU A 71 -6.99 -21.52 -15.02
CA GLU A 71 -6.18 -22.71 -15.29
C GLU A 71 -5.36 -23.11 -14.05
N PRO A 72 -5.18 -24.41 -13.75
CA PRO A 72 -4.38 -24.86 -12.61
C PRO A 72 -2.95 -24.33 -12.61
N ALA A 73 -2.34 -24.17 -13.78
CA ALA A 73 -1.01 -23.58 -13.94
C ALA A 73 -0.97 -22.11 -13.45
N THR A 74 -2.07 -21.36 -13.59
CA THR A 74 -2.18 -19.99 -13.09
C THR A 74 -2.13 -19.95 -11.56
N ILE A 75 -2.82 -20.86 -10.87
CA ILE A 75 -2.77 -20.96 -9.41
C ILE A 75 -1.36 -21.32 -8.94
N SER A 76 -0.70 -22.28 -9.61
CA SER A 76 0.69 -22.64 -9.31
C SER A 76 1.63 -21.45 -9.49
N ASN A 77 1.43 -20.64 -10.54
CA ASN A 77 2.23 -19.44 -10.77
C ASN A 77 2.01 -18.40 -9.66
N TRP A 78 0.76 -18.16 -9.24
CA TRP A 78 0.50 -17.24 -8.12
C TRP A 78 1.10 -17.74 -6.80
N MET A 79 1.10 -19.05 -6.57
CA MET A 79 1.76 -19.63 -5.38
C MET A 79 3.27 -19.39 -5.38
N LYS A 80 3.96 -19.54 -6.52
CA LYS A 80 5.40 -19.23 -6.62
C LYS A 80 5.70 -17.78 -6.26
N ARG A 81 4.82 -16.86 -6.68
CA ARG A 81 4.93 -15.42 -6.44
C ARG A 81 4.61 -14.97 -5.01
N LEU A 82 4.18 -15.86 -4.12
CA LEU A 82 3.96 -15.52 -2.71
C LEU A 82 5.27 -15.25 -1.97
N ASP A 83 6.31 -16.03 -2.29
CA ASP A 83 7.62 -15.95 -1.63
C ASP A 83 8.57 -14.95 -2.31
N GLU A 84 8.18 -14.44 -3.48
CA GLU A 84 8.98 -13.49 -4.26
C GLU A 84 8.79 -12.06 -3.75
N ASP A 85 9.90 -11.34 -3.51
CA ASP A 85 9.90 -9.93 -3.18
C ASP A 85 9.96 -9.03 -4.43
N GLY A 86 9.49 -7.78 -4.30
CA GLY A 86 9.72 -6.74 -5.30
C GLY A 86 8.79 -6.80 -6.52
N GLU A 87 9.36 -6.78 -7.74
CA GLU A 87 8.56 -6.66 -8.97
C GLU A 87 7.73 -7.91 -9.28
N GLN A 88 8.21 -9.07 -8.86
CA GLN A 88 7.57 -10.36 -9.08
C GLN A 88 6.61 -10.76 -7.96
N ALA A 89 6.60 -10.03 -6.83
CA ALA A 89 5.66 -10.25 -5.73
C ALA A 89 4.20 -10.31 -6.21
N LEU A 90 3.43 -11.23 -5.62
CA LEU A 90 2.01 -11.38 -5.94
C LEU A 90 1.24 -10.09 -5.63
N VAL A 91 1.53 -9.46 -4.48
CA VAL A 91 0.94 -8.19 -4.05
C VAL A 91 2.05 -7.17 -3.78
N LYS A 92 2.03 -6.07 -4.52
CA LYS A 92 2.95 -4.94 -4.31
C LYS A 92 2.34 -4.01 -3.28
N LEU A 93 2.92 -3.99 -2.09
CA LEU A 93 2.56 -3.00 -1.08
C LEU A 93 3.33 -1.70 -1.38
N PRO A 94 2.67 -0.52 -1.35
CA PRO A 94 3.35 0.76 -1.60
C PRO A 94 4.45 1.04 -0.55
N VAL A 95 4.27 0.49 0.65
CA VAL A 95 5.21 0.60 1.76
C VAL A 95 5.40 -0.81 2.33
N PRO A 96 6.65 -1.29 2.51
CA PRO A 96 6.89 -2.59 3.15
C PRO A 96 6.26 -2.65 4.54
N VAL A 97 5.61 -3.77 4.89
CA VAL A 97 4.93 -3.95 6.20
C VAL A 97 5.90 -3.73 7.36
N ASN A 98 7.15 -4.16 7.20
CA ASN A 98 8.20 -4.03 8.21
C ASN A 98 8.93 -2.68 8.16
N ARG A 99 8.37 -1.65 7.50
CA ARG A 99 8.96 -0.32 7.47
C ARG A 99 8.55 0.44 8.72
N PHE A 100 9.53 0.81 9.55
CA PHE A 100 9.30 1.79 10.60
C PHE A 100 8.96 3.16 10.00
N PRO A 101 8.10 3.95 10.65
CA PRO A 101 7.82 5.33 10.27
C PRO A 101 9.11 6.16 10.19
N ASP A 102 9.13 7.16 9.30
CA ASP A 102 10.34 7.97 9.08
C ASP A 102 10.76 8.76 10.33
N PHE A 103 9.85 9.06 11.27
CA PHE A 103 10.19 9.69 12.55
C PHE A 103 11.16 8.83 13.38
N VAL A 104 11.08 7.50 13.29
CA VAL A 104 11.97 6.60 14.04
C VAL A 104 13.41 6.79 13.57
N ALA A 105 13.59 7.01 12.27
CA ALA A 105 14.90 7.33 11.71
C ALA A 105 15.42 8.68 12.25
N LEU A 106 14.55 9.69 12.35
CA LEU A 106 14.90 10.99 12.92
C LEU A 106 15.31 10.89 14.39
N VAL A 107 14.56 10.14 15.22
CA VAL A 107 14.90 9.93 16.63
C VAL A 107 16.25 9.22 16.78
N VAL A 108 16.52 8.20 15.96
CA VAL A 108 17.82 7.51 15.95
C VAL A 108 18.97 8.46 15.56
N GLN A 109 18.75 9.35 14.58
CA GLN A 109 19.73 10.34 14.17
C GLN A 109 19.95 11.41 15.25
N GLN A 110 18.89 11.93 15.85
CA GLN A 110 18.96 12.90 16.95
C GLN A 110 19.68 12.33 18.16
N LEU A 111 19.39 11.08 18.58
CA LEU A 111 20.11 10.40 19.65
C LEU A 111 21.61 10.27 19.34
N LYS A 112 21.97 10.05 18.08
CA LYS A 112 23.37 10.00 17.66
C LYS A 112 24.05 11.37 17.69
N CYS A 113 23.32 12.44 17.33
CA CYS A 113 23.81 13.81 17.43
C CYS A 113 24.02 14.26 18.88
N LEU A 114 23.06 13.97 19.77
CA LEU A 114 23.12 14.37 21.18
C LEU A 114 24.17 13.56 21.97
N CYS A 115 24.30 12.27 21.67
CA CYS A 115 25.18 11.35 22.38
C CYS A 115 26.10 10.58 21.39
N PRO A 116 27.16 11.21 20.85
CA PRO A 116 27.98 10.63 19.79
C PRO A 116 28.72 9.35 20.22
N VAL A 117 28.95 9.17 21.52
CA VAL A 117 29.57 7.96 22.09
C VAL A 117 28.66 6.72 21.96
N MET A 118 27.34 6.89 21.79
CA MET A 118 26.43 5.75 21.64
C MET A 118 26.59 5.09 20.27
N GLY A 119 26.91 3.80 20.30
CA GLY A 119 26.87 2.93 19.12
C GLY A 119 25.44 2.44 18.81
N LYS A 120 25.23 1.96 17.58
CA LYS A 120 23.95 1.41 17.09
C LYS A 120 23.27 0.39 18.01
N LYS A 121 24.05 -0.45 18.71
CA LYS A 121 23.52 -1.44 19.67
C LYS A 121 22.87 -0.79 20.90
N ARG A 122 23.52 0.25 21.45
CA ARG A 122 23.03 0.96 22.63
C ARG A 122 21.79 1.78 22.31
N ILE A 123 21.75 2.40 21.12
CA ILE A 123 20.57 3.10 20.60
C ILE A 123 19.39 2.13 20.47
N ALA A 124 19.59 0.98 19.83
CA ALA A 124 18.56 -0.05 19.72
C ALA A 124 18.05 -0.55 21.09
N GLN A 125 18.97 -0.82 22.03
CA GLN A 125 18.60 -1.25 23.40
C GLN A 125 17.76 -0.21 24.15
N ILE A 126 18.11 1.08 24.04
CA ILE A 126 17.34 2.15 24.66
C ILE A 126 15.93 2.22 24.04
N LEU A 127 15.83 2.19 22.71
CA LEU A 127 14.54 2.21 22.04
C LEU A 127 13.68 1.00 22.39
N VAL A 128 14.27 -0.18 22.54
CA VAL A 128 13.56 -1.38 23.02
C VAL A 128 13.04 -1.19 24.44
N ARG A 129 13.83 -0.59 25.35
CA ARG A 129 13.37 -0.27 26.71
C ARG A 129 12.22 0.74 26.73
N LEU A 130 12.14 1.59 25.71
CA LEU A 130 11.04 2.54 25.49
C LEU A 130 9.84 1.90 24.75
N GLY A 131 9.86 0.59 24.50
CA GLY A 131 8.78 -0.14 23.83
C GLY A 131 8.89 -0.20 22.30
N LEU A 132 9.93 0.39 21.71
CA LEU A 132 10.15 0.38 20.26
C LEU A 132 11.15 -0.72 19.89
N GLN A 133 10.65 -1.85 19.39
CA GLN A 133 11.45 -3.02 19.04
C GLN A 133 12.27 -2.78 17.76
N LEU A 134 13.44 -2.18 17.90
CA LEU A 134 14.37 -1.91 16.80
C LEU A 134 15.60 -2.82 16.89
N SER A 135 15.95 -3.47 15.78
CA SER A 135 17.20 -4.22 15.68
C SER A 135 18.42 -3.28 15.54
N ALA A 136 19.59 -3.74 15.99
CA ALA A 136 20.83 -2.96 15.83
C ALA A 136 21.20 -2.73 14.36
N SER A 137 20.79 -3.62 13.45
CA SER A 137 20.98 -3.46 12.01
C SER A 137 20.06 -2.40 11.43
N SER A 138 18.78 -2.35 11.84
CA SER A 138 17.83 -1.31 11.45
C SER A 138 18.26 0.07 11.96
N ALA A 139 18.72 0.18 13.21
CA ALA A 139 19.31 1.42 13.73
C ALA A 139 20.51 1.89 12.89
N GLY A 140 21.39 0.96 12.50
CA GLY A 140 22.50 1.25 11.60
C GLY A 140 22.07 1.73 10.22
N ARG A 141 20.97 1.19 9.67
CA ARG A 141 20.38 1.64 8.40
C ARG A 141 19.82 3.06 8.51
N PHE A 142 19.14 3.40 9.61
CA PHE A 142 18.62 4.74 9.84
C PHE A 142 19.71 5.81 10.02
N LEU A 143 20.84 5.45 10.63
CA LEU A 143 21.99 6.36 10.72
C LEU A 143 22.64 6.64 9.36
N LYS A 144 22.55 5.72 8.40
CA LYS A 144 23.06 5.89 7.03
C LYS A 144 22.05 6.55 6.10
N LYS A 145 20.76 6.55 6.45
CA LYS A 145 19.70 7.13 5.65
C LYS A 145 19.87 8.66 5.64
N PRO A 146 19.89 9.33 4.48
CA PRO A 146 19.95 10.79 4.44
C PRO A 146 18.72 11.38 5.15
N SER A 147 18.95 12.39 5.98
CA SER A 147 17.93 13.11 6.75
C SER A 147 17.06 13.96 5.81
N GLN A 148 15.97 13.37 5.30
CA GLN A 148 15.04 13.93 4.32
C GLN A 148 15.65 14.30 2.95
N PRO A 149 14.86 14.24 1.85
CA PRO A 149 15.27 14.89 0.61
C PRO A 149 15.45 16.37 0.90
N GLN A 150 16.60 16.94 0.50
CA GLN A 150 16.75 18.38 0.47
C GLN A 150 15.54 18.96 -0.29
N PRO A 151 14.94 20.08 0.16
CA PRO A 151 13.99 20.80 -0.67
C PRO A 151 14.64 20.98 -2.04
N PRO A 152 13.90 20.79 -3.16
CA PRO A 152 14.49 20.88 -4.49
C PRO A 152 15.31 22.15 -4.53
N SER A 153 16.62 21.98 -4.70
CA SER A 153 17.57 23.08 -4.78
C SER A 153 16.97 24.08 -5.75
N THR A 154 16.85 25.30 -5.27
CA THR A 154 16.30 26.48 -5.92
C THR A 154 16.31 26.30 -7.43
N ILE A 155 15.11 26.31 -8.03
CA ILE A 155 14.93 26.37 -9.47
C ILE A 155 16.01 27.30 -10.02
N ASN A 156 16.91 26.77 -10.86
CA ASN A 156 17.83 27.59 -11.63
C ASN A 156 16.96 28.49 -12.52
N HIS A 157 16.56 29.64 -11.99
CA HIS A 157 15.94 30.71 -12.73
C HIS A 157 17.03 31.37 -13.58
N ASN A 158 17.46 30.68 -14.63
CA ASN A 158 17.82 31.35 -15.87
C ASN A 158 16.52 31.90 -16.48
N PHE A 159 15.91 32.88 -15.81
CA PHE A 159 14.91 33.74 -16.42
C PHE A 159 15.68 34.68 -17.34
N ASN A 160 15.74 34.31 -18.62
CA ASN A 160 16.01 35.27 -19.66
C ASN A 160 14.70 36.07 -19.83
N PRO A 161 14.62 37.36 -19.48
CA PRO A 161 13.40 38.13 -19.60
C PRO A 161 13.20 38.51 -21.07
N SER A 162 12.85 37.55 -21.92
CA SER A 162 12.21 37.90 -23.18
C SER A 162 10.80 38.33 -22.84
N VAL A 163 10.52 39.62 -23.06
CA VAL A 163 9.22 40.25 -22.86
C VAL A 163 8.18 39.47 -23.66
N ARG A 164 7.47 38.55 -23.00
CA ARG A 164 6.40 37.76 -23.61
C ARG A 164 5.10 38.51 -23.35
N THR A 165 4.64 39.24 -24.36
CA THR A 165 3.34 39.93 -24.34
C THR A 165 2.23 38.90 -24.17
N VAL A 166 1.52 38.95 -23.04
CA VAL A 166 0.36 38.09 -22.77
C VAL A 166 -0.85 38.68 -23.49
N SER A 167 -1.46 37.93 -24.41
CA SER A 167 -2.63 38.35 -25.19
C SER A 167 -3.86 37.50 -24.87
N ALA A 168 -5.03 38.14 -24.76
CA ALA A 168 -6.30 37.46 -24.49
C ALA A 168 -7.16 37.36 -25.77
N TYR A 169 -7.66 36.16 -26.11
CA TYR A 169 -8.46 35.93 -27.34
C TYR A 169 -9.97 35.77 -27.09
N TYR A 170 -10.40 35.51 -25.85
CA TYR A 170 -11.81 35.33 -25.49
C TYR A 170 -12.07 35.61 -23.98
N PRO A 171 -13.33 35.81 -23.55
CA PRO A 171 -13.65 36.05 -22.14
C PRO A 171 -13.15 34.92 -21.23
N ASN A 172 -12.59 35.26 -20.06
CA ASN A 172 -11.94 34.34 -19.10
C ASN A 172 -10.66 33.64 -19.59
N HIS A 173 -10.05 34.08 -20.71
CA HIS A 173 -8.83 33.46 -21.25
C HIS A 173 -7.56 33.76 -20.42
N VAL A 174 -7.47 34.96 -19.84
CA VAL A 174 -6.31 35.40 -19.05
C VAL A 174 -6.79 36.07 -17.79
N TRP A 175 -6.27 35.64 -16.65
CA TRP A 175 -6.48 36.27 -15.35
C TRP A 175 -5.15 36.83 -14.86
N HIS A 176 -5.09 38.13 -14.65
CA HIS A 176 -3.96 38.79 -14.03
C HIS A 176 -4.20 38.84 -12.52
N VAL A 177 -3.21 38.43 -11.74
CA VAL A 177 -3.23 38.55 -10.28
C VAL A 177 -2.00 39.33 -9.89
N ASP A 178 -2.19 40.49 -9.28
CA ASP A 178 -1.11 41.24 -8.66
C ASP A 178 -0.90 40.70 -7.25
N LEU A 179 0.29 40.19 -6.96
CA LEU A 179 0.66 39.66 -5.66
C LEU A 179 1.65 40.61 -5.00
N THR A 180 1.14 41.53 -4.19
CA THR A 180 1.97 42.34 -3.31
C THR A 180 2.45 41.49 -2.14
N VAL A 181 3.74 41.15 -2.14
CA VAL A 181 4.37 40.46 -1.02
C VAL A 181 4.75 41.49 0.04
N VAL A 182 4.04 41.51 1.17
CA VAL A 182 4.41 42.33 2.32
C VAL A 182 5.33 41.52 3.23
N PRO A 183 6.59 41.93 3.45
CA PRO A 183 7.49 41.23 4.36
C PRO A 183 7.01 41.40 5.81
N THR A 184 6.67 40.29 6.46
CA THR A 184 6.18 40.27 7.84
C THR A 184 7.30 40.15 8.89
N GLN A 185 8.55 40.48 8.55
CA GLN A 185 9.64 40.56 9.52
C GLN A 185 10.42 41.89 9.41
N ALA A 186 10.15 42.73 10.43
CA ALA A 186 10.96 43.82 11.00
C ALA A 186 10.97 45.21 10.34
N GLY A 187 10.18 46.13 10.93
CA GLY A 187 10.70 47.43 11.38
C GLY A 187 10.12 48.71 10.75
N PHE A 188 8.92 49.14 11.18
CA PHE A 188 8.67 50.57 11.36
C PHE A 188 9.29 50.93 12.71
N TRP A 189 10.35 51.74 12.68
CA TRP A 189 11.11 52.40 13.76
C TRP A 189 11.04 51.84 15.18
#